data_AF-A0A2K5CRM4-F1
#
_entry.id   AF-A0A2K5CRM4-F1
#
_cell.length_a   1.000
_cell.length_b   1.000
_cell.length_c   1.000
_cell.angle_alpha   90.00
_cell.angle_beta   90.00
_cell.angle_gamma   90.00
#
_symmetry.space_group_name_H-M   'P 1'
#
loop_
_entity.id
_entity.type
_entity.pdbx_description
1 polymer ?
#
loop_
_entity_poly.entity_id
_entity_poly.type
_entity_poly.pdbx_seq_one_letter_code
_entity_poly.pdbx_strand_id
1 'polypeptide(L)' 'VLFSFSFSFFFETKGNVGVVLFNFGKEKFEVKKGDRIAQLICERIFYPEIEEVQALDDTERGSGGFGSTGKS' A
#
# COMPACT_ATOMS: atom_id res chain seq x y z
N VAL A 1 10.16 14.43 5.19
CA VAL A 1 10.01 13.33 4.22
C VAL A 1 8.93 12.41 4.76
N LEU A 2 7.74 12.41 4.17
CA LEU A 2 6.65 11.53 4.60
C LEU A 2 6.84 10.19 3.87
N PHE A 3 7.45 9.21 4.54
CA PHE A 3 7.50 7.85 4.03
C PHE A 3 6.17 7.17 4.36
N SER A 4 5.14 7.49 3.57
CA SER A 4 3.85 6.81 3.64
C SER A 4 3.93 5.58 2.75
N PHE A 5 4.33 4.44 3.33
CA PHE A 5 4.11 3.14 2.72
C PHE A 5 2.98 2.46 3.47
N SER A 6 1.91 2.09 2.77
CA SER A 6 0.92 1.16 3.32
C SER A 6 1.61 -0.20 3.41
N PHE A 7 2.14 -0.51 4.59
CA PHE A 7 2.47 -1.89 4.93
C PHE A 7 1.18 -2.57 5.37
N SER A 8 0.74 -3.57 4.61
CA SER A 8 -0.37 -4.43 5.00
C SER A 8 0.10 -5.36 6.12
N PHE A 9 -0.05 -4.90 7.36
CA PHE A 9 0.08 -5.78 8.53
C PHE A 9 -1.16 -6.64 8.61
N PHE A 10 -0.97 -7.96 8.52
CA PHE A 10 -2.04 -8.90 8.81
C PHE A 10 -2.31 -8.88 10.31
N PHE A 11 -3.58 -8.84 10.70
CA PHE A 11 -4.02 -8.73 12.10
C PHE A 11 -3.44 -9.81 13.04
N GLU A 12 -2.96 -10.93 12.50
CA GLU A 12 -2.43 -12.04 13.28
C GLU A 12 -0.93 -11.93 13.60
N THR A 13 -0.22 -10.92 13.06
CA THR A 13 1.21 -10.76 13.32
C THR A 13 1.44 -10.22 14.74
N LYS A 14 2.07 -11.03 15.60
CA LYS A 14 2.52 -10.61 16.95
C LYS A 14 4.03 -10.28 17.01
N GLY A 15 4.70 -10.30 15.86
CA GLY A 15 6.13 -10.02 15.76
C GLY A 15 6.47 -8.54 15.80
N ASN A 16 7.77 -8.23 15.76
CA ASN A 16 8.25 -6.86 15.65
C ASN A 16 7.80 -6.21 14.33
N VAL A 17 7.20 -5.03 14.43
CA VAL A 17 6.81 -4.20 13.29
C VAL A 17 8.04 -3.41 12.81
N GLY A 18 8.56 -3.77 11.64
CA GLY A 18 9.64 -3.04 10.98
C GLY A 18 9.12 -2.01 9.99
N VAL A 19 9.84 -0.90 9.84
CA VAL A 19 9.58 0.11 8.81
C VAL A 19 10.70 0.01 7.77
N VAL A 20 10.35 -0.24 6.51
CA VAL A 20 11.31 -0.19 5.39
C VAL A 20 11.38 1.24 4.87
N LEU A 21 12.55 1.86 5.02
CA LEU A 21 12.79 3.24 4.59
C LEU A 21 13.55 3.25 3.26
N PHE A 22 13.08 4.05 2.30
CA PHE A 22 13.76 4.27 1.03
C PHE A 22 14.31 5.69 0.98
N ASN A 23 15.62 5.87 1.09
CA ASN A 23 16.21 7.20 0.91
C ASN A 23 16.45 7.47 -0.58
N PHE A 24 15.57 8.27 -1.20
CA PHE A 24 15.74 8.76 -2.59
C PHE A 24 16.65 9.99 -2.69
N GLY A 25 17.11 10.54 -1.55
CA GLY A 25 18.06 11.64 -1.51
C GLY A 25 19.48 11.20 -1.87
N LYS A 26 20.32 12.16 -2.29
CA LYS A 26 21.74 11.92 -2.58
C LYS A 26 22.61 11.87 -1.33
N GLU A 27 22.09 12.35 -0.20
CA GLU A 27 22.81 12.45 1.07
C GLU A 27 22.41 11.33 2.03
N LYS A 28 23.27 11.06 3.02
CA LYS A 28 22.98 10.07 4.06
C LYS A 28 21.83 10.58 4.93
N PHE A 29 20.89 9.69 5.23
CA PHE A 29 19.80 9.94 6.18
C PHE A 29 20.06 9.15 7.45
N GLU A 30 20.36 9.86 8.55
CA GLU A 30 20.59 9.25 9.86
C GLU A 30 19.27 9.14 10.63
N VAL A 31 18.98 7.95 11.16
CA VAL A 31 17.85 7.69 12.04
C VAL A 31 18.37 7.44 13.45
N LYS A 32 17.84 8.19 14.42
CA LYS A 32 18.18 8.04 15.84
C LYS A 32 17.01 7.41 16.58
N LYS A 33 17.33 6.79 17.71
CA LYS A 33 16.31 6.21 18.60
C LYS A 33 15.36 7.32 19.06
N GLY A 34 14.06 7.14 18.81
CA GLY A 34 13.02 8.11 19.16
C GLY A 34 12.54 8.97 17.98
N ASP A 35 13.21 8.91 16.82
CA ASP A 35 12.75 9.62 15.64
C ASP A 35 11.44 9.02 15.11
N ARG A 36 10.50 9.90 14.75
CA ARG A 36 9.26 9.51 14.09
C ARG A 36 9.54 9.32 12.60
N ILE A 37 9.72 8.06 12.17
CA ILE A 37 10.12 7.70 10.80
C ILE A 37 8.99 7.22 9.89
N ALA A 38 7.82 6.90 10.44
CA ALA A 38 6.63 6.48 9.69
C ALA A 38 5.36 6.71 10.52
N GLN A 39 4.21 6.47 9.88
CA GLN A 39 2.89 6.47 10.51
C GLN A 39 2.19 5.14 10.23
N LEU A 40 1.43 4.64 11.21
CA LEU A 40 0.58 3.47 11.04
C LEU A 40 -0.84 3.94 10.72
N ILE A 41 -1.44 3.39 9.66
CA ILE A 41 -2.82 3.66 9.27
C ILE A 41 -3.61 2.35 9.40
N CYS A 42 -4.68 2.36 10.20
CA CYS A 42 -5.59 1.23 10.32
C CYS A 42 -6.67 1.35 9.24
N GLU A 43 -6.40 0.78 8.07
CA GLU A 43 -7.36 0.75 6.97
C GLU A 43 -8.44 -0.31 7.20
N ARG A 44 -9.69 0.00 6.81
CA ARG A 44 -10.79 -0.97 6.86
C ARG A 44 -10.72 -1.85 5.62
N ILE A 45 -10.75 -3.16 5.83
CA ILE A 45 -10.73 -4.17 4.75
C ILE A 45 -11.89 -5.15 4.93
N PHE A 46 -12.29 -5.78 3.83
CA PHE A 46 -13.23 -6.90 3.83
C PHE A 46 -12.48 -8.22 3.68
N TYR A 47 -13.04 -9.29 4.26
CA TYR A 47 -12.58 -10.67 4.11
C TYR A 47 -13.64 -11.48 3.33
N PRO A 48 -13.83 -11.22 2.03
CA PRO A 48 -14.78 -11.98 1.24
C PRO A 48 -14.25 -13.39 0.98
N GLU A 49 -15.16 -14.33 0.77
CA GLU A 49 -14.82 -15.64 0.21
C GLU A 49 -14.51 -15.49 -1.29
N ILE A 50 -13.56 -16.26 -1.78
CA ILE A 50 -13.20 -16.26 -3.20
C ILE A 50 -14.13 -17.25 -3.91
N GLU A 51 -14.85 -16.77 -4.92
CA GLU A 51 -15.73 -17.58 -5.77
C GLU A 51 -15.20 -17.59 -7.21
N GLU A 52 -15.05 -18.77 -7.80
CA GLU A 52 -14.63 -18.94 -9.19
C GLU A 52 -15.85 -18.91 -10.12
N VAL A 53 -15.80 -18.07 -11.16
CA VAL A 53 -16.87 -17.93 -12.17
C VAL A 53 -16.29 -18.01 -13.58
N GLN A 54 -17.09 -18.46 -14.55
CA GLN A 54 -16.64 -18.61 -15.95
C GLN A 54 -16.36 -17.27 -16.64
N ALA A 55 -17.11 -16.22 -16.28
CA ALA A 55 -16.98 -14.88 -16.82
C ALA A 55 -17.49 -13.85 -15.81
N LEU A 56 -16.97 -12.62 -15.87
CA LEU A 56 -17.46 -11.46 -15.14
C LEU A 56 -18.38 -10.63 -16.05
N ASP A 57 -19.32 -9.89 -15.46
CA ASP A 57 -20.19 -8.98 -16.19
C ASP A 57 -19.42 -7.78 -16.78
N ASP A 58 -19.91 -7.26 -17.92
CA ASP A 58 -19.36 -6.07 -18.54
C ASP A 58 -19.60 -4.81 -17.69
N THR A 59 -18.65 -3.88 -17.72
CA THR A 59 -18.76 -2.56 -17.08
C THR A 59 -18.38 -1.47 -18.07
N GLU A 60 -18.84 -0.23 -17.86
CA GLU A 60 -18.46 0.91 -18.72
C GLU A 60 -16.94 1.12 -18.83
N ARG A 61 -16.18 0.73 -17.79
CA ARG A 61 -14.72 0.79 -17.79
C ARG A 61 -14.07 -0.34 -18.59
N GLY A 62 -14.70 -1.53 -18.59
CA GLY A 62 -14.18 -2.73 -19.25
C GLY A 62 -12.71 -3.03 -18.88
N SER A 63 -11.89 -3.31 -19.89
CA SER A 63 -10.45 -3.56 -19.77
C SER A 63 -9.58 -2.29 -19.68
N GLY A 64 -10.19 -1.10 -19.58
CA GLY A 64 -9.48 0.16 -19.50
C GLY A 64 -8.59 0.26 -18.25
N GLY A 65 -7.37 0.75 -18.42
CA GLY A 65 -6.38 0.94 -17.34
C GLY A 65 -5.21 1.81 -17.80
N PHE A 66 -4.21 2.00 -16.93
CA PHE A 66 -2.93 2.66 -17.29
C PHE A 66 -3.05 4.03 -17.97
N GLY A 67 -4.00 4.87 -17.52
CA GLY A 67 -4.21 6.19 -18.12
C GLY A 67 -5.08 6.18 -19.37
N SER A 68 -5.97 5.19 -19.52
CA SER A 68 -6.96 5.06 -20.60
C SER A 68 -7.87 6.29 -20.78
N THR A 69 -7.98 7.16 -19.78
CA THR A 69 -8.74 8.42 -19.83
C THR A 69 -7.95 9.57 -20.46
N GLY A 70 -6.70 9.34 -20.88
CA GLY A 70 -5.82 10.35 -21.46
C GLY A 70 -5.28 11.36 -20.43
N LYS A 71 -4.42 12.25 -20.92
CA LYS A 71 -3.96 13.45 -20.22
C LYS A 71 -4.28 14.63 -21.13
N SER A 72 -5.21 15.49 -20.72
CA SER A 72 -5.48 16.79 -21.36
C SER A 72 -4.37 17.78 -21.06
#